data_AF-A0A5J4PE05-F1
#
_entry.id   AF-A0A5J4PE05-F1
#
_cell.length_a   1.000
_cell.length_b   1.000
_cell.length_c   1.000
_cell.angle_alpha   90.00
_cell.angle_beta   90.00
_cell.angle_gamma   90.00
#
_symmetry.space_group_name_H-M   'P 1'
#
loop_
_entity.id
_entity.type
_entity.pdbx_description
1 polymer ?
#
loop_
_entity_poly.entity_id
_entity_poly.type
_entity_poly.pdbx_seq_one_letter_code
_entity_poly.pdbx_strand_id
1 'polypeptide(L)'
;MNCYEHPIQPAVAQCPDCGKGLCAGCASTYSLPICNSCNKKRINAEKSGIIKELLLTYGGGILLGVLFARWTNAGLSFHLVYAIVSYGISIYVFSGIVPGWKTLTRITPAVFLFMPIIGWALYFIIKFCLSICLGLIMLPIRTVRNIHRLTTLQKIKA
;
A
#
# COMPACT_ATOMS: atom_id res chain seq x y z
N MET A 1 14.06 -28.05 -25.20
CA MET A 1 12.76 -27.55 -24.71
C MET A 1 12.42 -26.32 -25.53
N ASN A 2 11.18 -26.19 -26.01
CA ASN A 2 10.80 -25.06 -26.89
C ASN A 2 10.17 -23.92 -26.09
N CYS A 3 10.08 -22.75 -26.71
CA CYS A 3 9.45 -21.60 -26.07
C CYS A 3 7.95 -21.83 -25.86
N TYR A 4 7.45 -21.40 -24.70
CA TYR A 4 6.03 -21.51 -24.34
C TYR A 4 5.11 -20.69 -25.24
N GLU A 5 5.55 -19.51 -25.69
CA GLU A 5 4.77 -18.63 -26.57
C GLU A 5 5.06 -18.93 -28.06
N HIS A 6 6.24 -19.45 -28.37
CA HIS A 6 6.67 -19.78 -29.74
C HIS A 6 7.12 -21.25 -29.81
N PRO A 7 6.20 -22.21 -30.06
CA PRO A 7 6.51 -23.65 -30.00
C PRO A 7 7.58 -24.12 -30.98
N ILE A 8 7.83 -23.34 -32.04
CA ILE A 8 8.81 -23.66 -33.10
C ILE A 8 10.22 -23.16 -32.72
N GLN A 9 10.33 -22.21 -31.79
CA GLN A 9 11.61 -21.61 -31.42
C GLN A 9 12.24 -22.30 -30.19
N PRO A 10 13.56 -22.54 -30.19
CA PRO A 10 14.24 -23.12 -29.04
C PRO A 10 14.23 -22.15 -27.85
N ALA A 11 14.07 -22.68 -26.64
CA ALA A 11 14.18 -21.88 -25.43
C ALA A 11 15.65 -21.59 -25.11
N VAL A 12 15.97 -20.33 -24.84
CA VAL A 12 17.32 -19.87 -24.42
C VAL A 12 17.34 -19.42 -22.96
N ALA A 13 16.17 -19.14 -22.38
CA ALA A 13 16.00 -18.77 -20.98
C ALA A 13 14.76 -19.46 -20.39
N GLN A 14 14.59 -19.35 -19.08
CA GLN A 14 13.41 -19.84 -18.37
C GLN A 14 12.81 -18.72 -17.53
N CYS A 15 11.47 -18.68 -17.46
CA CYS A 15 10.77 -17.74 -16.62
C CYS A 15 10.96 -18.08 -15.13
N PRO A 16 11.44 -17.16 -14.27
CA PRO A 16 11.69 -17.44 -12.87
C PRO A 16 10.41 -17.71 -12.05
N ASP A 17 9.25 -17.21 -12.50
CA ASP A 17 7.99 -17.36 -11.76
C ASP A 17 7.26 -18.69 -12.05
N CYS A 18 7.45 -19.25 -13.25
CA CYS A 18 6.67 -20.41 -13.70
C CYS A 18 7.50 -21.55 -14.30
N GLY A 19 8.82 -21.39 -14.45
CA GLY A 19 9.75 -22.39 -14.97
C GLY A 19 9.63 -22.68 -16.47
N LYS A 20 8.75 -21.98 -17.21
CA LYS A 20 8.54 -22.21 -18.64
C LYS A 20 9.68 -21.64 -19.50
N GLY A 21 10.02 -22.34 -20.58
CA GLY A 21 11.05 -21.91 -21.54
C GLY A 21 10.64 -20.68 -22.37
N LEU A 22 11.60 -19.78 -22.60
CA LEU A 22 11.48 -18.53 -23.35
C LEU A 22 12.50 -18.52 -24.49
N CYS A 23 12.08 -18.19 -25.72
CA CYS A 23 12.99 -17.94 -26.83
C CYS A 23 13.76 -16.62 -26.63
N ALA A 24 14.77 -16.36 -27.47
CA ALA A 24 15.56 -15.14 -27.38
C ALA A 24 14.71 -13.87 -27.44
N GLY A 25 13.70 -13.83 -28.32
CA GLY A 25 12.78 -12.70 -28.43
C GLY A 25 11.95 -12.47 -27.16
N CYS A 26 11.36 -13.53 -26.60
CA CYS A 26 10.60 -13.41 -25.36
C CYS A 26 11.50 -13.06 -24.16
N ALA A 27 12.73 -13.57 -24.11
CA ALA A 27 13.67 -13.31 -23.03
C ALA A 27 14.19 -11.87 -23.02
N SER A 28 14.33 -11.24 -24.20
CA SER A 28 14.79 -9.86 -24.34
C SER A 28 13.68 -8.81 -24.32
N THR A 29 12.41 -9.22 -24.25
CA THR A 29 11.26 -8.30 -24.28
C THR A 29 11.20 -7.41 -23.03
N TYR A 30 11.62 -7.94 -21.89
CA TYR A 30 11.61 -7.24 -20.60
C TYR A 30 13.03 -7.25 -20.00
N SER A 31 13.28 -6.37 -19.03
CA SER A 31 14.57 -6.34 -18.31
C SER A 31 14.88 -7.61 -17.52
N LEU A 32 13.86 -8.44 -17.26
CA LEU A 32 13.97 -9.77 -16.67
C LEU A 32 13.37 -10.77 -17.67
N PRO A 33 13.96 -11.95 -17.90
CA PRO A 33 13.40 -12.97 -18.81
C PRO A 33 12.13 -13.58 -18.20
N ILE A 34 10.99 -12.92 -18.39
CA ILE A 34 9.70 -13.28 -17.80
C ILE A 34 8.63 -13.48 -18.88
N CYS A 35 7.74 -14.44 -18.65
CA CYS A 35 6.64 -14.71 -19.56
C CYS A 35 5.58 -13.60 -19.53
N ASN A 36 4.87 -13.32 -20.63
CA ASN A 36 3.89 -12.23 -20.68
C ASN A 36 2.76 -12.42 -19.65
N SER A 37 2.28 -13.67 -19.50
CA SER A 37 1.25 -13.99 -18.48
C SER A 37 1.74 -13.77 -17.04
N CYS A 38 3.01 -14.03 -16.77
CA CYS A 38 3.67 -13.84 -15.47
C CYS A 38 3.85 -12.36 -15.17
N ASN A 39 4.30 -11.59 -16.18
CA ASN A 39 4.44 -10.13 -16.07
C ASN A 39 3.08 -9.46 -15.78
N LYS A 40 2.01 -9.85 -16.50
CA LYS A 40 0.64 -9.38 -16.23
C LYS A 40 0.19 -9.72 -14.80
N LYS A 41 0.53 -10.90 -14.28
CA LYS A 41 0.25 -11.28 -12.88
C LYS A 41 0.99 -10.38 -11.89
N ARG A 42 2.29 -10.12 -12.10
CA ARG A 42 3.08 -9.20 -11.25
C ARG A 42 2.50 -7.79 -11.24
N ILE A 43 2.17 -7.24 -12.42
CA ILE A 43 1.55 -5.92 -12.56
C ILE A 43 0.21 -5.86 -11.82
N ASN A 44 -0.65 -6.86 -11.99
CA ASN A 44 -1.96 -6.91 -11.32
C ASN A 44 -1.82 -7.07 -9.80
N ALA A 45 -0.86 -7.87 -9.33
CA ALA A 45 -0.58 -8.03 -7.90
C ALA A 45 -0.09 -6.71 -7.28
N GLU A 46 0.81 -6.01 -7.96
CA GLU A 46 1.29 -4.69 -7.53
C GLU A 46 0.15 -3.67 -7.50
N LYS A 47 -0.66 -3.61 -8.56
CA LYS A 47 -1.84 -2.73 -8.65
C LYS A 47 -2.83 -3.02 -7.52
N SER A 48 -3.15 -4.30 -7.27
CA SER A 48 -4.06 -4.69 -6.19
C SER A 48 -3.48 -4.32 -4.82
N GLY A 49 -2.18 -4.47 -4.62
CA GLY A 49 -1.50 -4.04 -3.39
C GLY A 49 -1.64 -2.54 -3.13
N ILE A 50 -1.43 -1.71 -4.16
CA ILE A 50 -1.58 -0.25 -4.04
C ILE A 50 -3.05 0.13 -3.77
N ILE A 51 -4.00 -0.48 -4.49
CA ILE A 51 -5.43 -0.20 -4.31
C ILE A 51 -5.89 -0.59 -2.90
N LYS A 52 -5.48 -1.77 -2.41
CA LYS A 52 -5.80 -2.22 -1.04
C LYS A 52 -5.24 -1.26 0.00
N GLU A 53 -4.01 -0.77 -0.20
CA GLU A 53 -3.39 0.20 0.70
C GLU A 53 -4.17 1.53 0.74
N LEU A 54 -4.55 2.06 -0.43
CA LEU A 54 -5.36 3.28 -0.52
C LEU A 54 -6.75 3.07 0.09
N LEU A 55 -7.39 1.94 -0.18
CA LEU A 55 -8.69 1.60 0.36
C LEU A 55 -8.66 1.47 1.89
N LEU A 56 -7.61 0.86 2.46
CA LEU A 56 -7.45 0.79 3.91
C LEU A 56 -7.21 2.18 4.52
N THR A 57 -6.38 2.99 3.87
CA THR A 57 -6.03 4.35 4.31
C THR A 57 -7.25 5.26 4.33
N TYR A 58 -7.95 5.38 3.21
CA TYR A 58 -9.11 6.28 3.09
C TYR A 58 -10.38 5.65 3.62
N GLY A 59 -10.67 4.39 3.32
CA GLY A 59 -11.87 3.72 3.81
C GLY A 59 -11.87 3.56 5.33
N GLY A 60 -10.75 3.11 5.90
CA GLY A 60 -10.59 3.04 7.36
C GLY A 60 -10.58 4.42 8.02
N GLY A 61 -9.87 5.38 7.43
CA GLY A 61 -9.80 6.76 7.93
C GLY A 61 -11.15 7.48 7.93
N ILE A 62 -11.95 7.32 6.86
CA ILE A 62 -13.31 7.88 6.77
C ILE A 62 -14.22 7.24 7.81
N LEU A 63 -14.23 5.90 7.89
CA LEU A 63 -15.08 5.18 8.85
C LEU A 63 -14.78 5.62 10.29
N LEU A 64 -13.51 5.59 10.71
CA LEU A 64 -13.11 5.98 12.05
C LEU A 64 -13.29 7.48 12.30
N GLY A 65 -12.98 8.32 11.32
CA GLY A 65 -13.12 9.78 11.43
C GLY A 65 -14.58 10.22 11.58
N VAL A 66 -15.51 9.61 10.85
CA VAL A 66 -16.96 9.89 10.96
C VAL A 66 -17.50 9.42 12.31
N LEU A 67 -17.13 8.22 12.77
CA LEU A 67 -17.56 7.72 14.08
C LEU A 67 -17.04 8.59 15.21
N PHE A 68 -15.76 8.98 15.15
CA PHE A 68 -15.14 9.86 16.13
C PHE A 68 -15.79 11.24 16.14
N ALA A 69 -15.95 11.88 14.97
CA ALA A 69 -16.59 13.18 14.88
C ALA A 69 -18.04 13.14 15.36
N ARG A 70 -18.79 12.06 15.09
CA ARG A 70 -20.16 11.90 15.60
C ARG A 70 -20.20 11.78 17.12
N TRP A 71 -19.23 11.06 17.70
CA TRP A 71 -19.12 10.91 19.15
C TRP A 71 -18.75 12.22 19.84
N THR A 72 -17.78 12.97 19.31
CA THR A 72 -17.36 14.26 19.89
C THR A 72 -18.39 15.38 19.71
N ASN A 73 -19.14 15.36 18.61
CA ASN A 73 -20.21 16.33 18.34
C ASN A 73 -21.56 15.93 18.98
N ALA A 74 -21.64 14.79 19.69
CA ALA A 74 -22.88 14.37 20.34
C ALA A 74 -23.27 15.36 21.43
N GLY A 75 -24.33 16.13 21.19
CA GLY A 75 -24.88 17.10 22.15
C GLY A 75 -24.42 18.55 21.96
N LEU A 76 -23.60 18.87 20.94
CA LEU A 76 -23.29 20.26 20.59
C LEU A 76 -24.01 20.70 19.31
N SER A 77 -24.78 21.79 19.41
CA SER A 77 -25.42 22.49 18.29
C SER A 77 -24.43 23.47 17.66
N PHE A 78 -23.68 23.00 16.66
CA PHE A 78 -22.72 23.81 15.91
C PHE A 78 -23.28 24.37 14.59
N HIS A 79 -22.73 25.50 14.13
CA HIS A 79 -22.92 25.98 12.76
C HIS A 79 -22.35 24.99 11.73
N LEU A 80 -22.95 24.93 10.53
CA LEU A 80 -22.62 24.01 9.44
C LEU A 80 -21.11 23.99 9.08
N VAL A 81 -20.44 25.14 9.15
CA VAL A 81 -18.99 25.26 8.89
C VAL A 81 -18.16 24.47 9.90
N TYR A 82 -18.48 24.56 11.19
CA TYR A 82 -17.76 23.84 12.24
C TYR A 82 -17.97 22.33 12.12
N ALA A 83 -19.19 21.91 11.76
CA ALA A 83 -19.46 20.51 11.47
C ALA A 83 -18.54 20.01 10.34
N ILE A 84 -18.51 20.67 9.18
CA ILE A 84 -17.66 20.24 8.04
C ILE A 84 -16.18 20.18 8.44
N VAL A 85 -15.67 21.20 9.16
CA VAL A 85 -14.27 21.25 9.59
C VAL A 85 -13.94 20.13 10.59
N SER A 86 -14.81 19.87 11.57
CA SER A 86 -14.60 18.81 12.56
C SER A 86 -14.55 17.40 11.93
N TYR A 87 -15.41 17.12 10.95
CA TYR A 87 -15.40 15.87 10.20
C TYR A 87 -14.16 15.79 9.30
N GLY A 88 -13.81 16.87 8.59
CA GLY A 88 -12.66 16.92 7.70
C GLY A 88 -11.34 16.65 8.43
N ILE A 89 -11.11 17.32 9.57
CA ILE A 89 -9.90 17.13 10.38
C ILE A 89 -9.84 15.70 10.93
N SER A 90 -10.96 15.18 11.45
CA SER A 90 -11.02 13.83 12.00
C SER A 90 -10.65 12.80 10.92
N ILE A 91 -11.29 12.87 9.75
CA ILE A 91 -11.00 11.96 8.64
C ILE A 91 -9.53 12.04 8.22
N TYR A 92 -8.96 13.25 8.14
CA TYR A 92 -7.54 13.43 7.80
C TYR A 92 -6.60 12.76 8.81
N VAL A 93 -6.84 12.97 10.11
CA VAL A 93 -6.03 12.40 11.18
C VAL A 93 -6.08 10.88 11.18
N PHE A 94 -7.28 10.29 11.11
CA PHE A 94 -7.44 8.83 11.10
C PHE A 94 -6.92 8.18 9.82
N SER A 95 -7.02 8.86 8.67
CA SER A 95 -6.41 8.39 7.43
C SER A 95 -4.88 8.34 7.53
N GLY A 96 -4.26 9.17 8.37
CA GLY A 96 -2.81 9.18 8.60
C GLY A 96 -2.27 7.94 9.32
N ILE A 97 -3.12 7.19 10.03
CA ILE A 97 -2.66 6.05 10.85
C ILE A 97 -2.00 4.96 10.01
N VAL A 98 -2.64 4.54 8.91
CA VAL A 98 -2.13 3.48 8.03
C VAL A 98 -0.76 3.82 7.41
N PRO A 99 -0.57 5.00 6.75
CA PRO A 99 0.72 5.37 6.19
C PRO A 99 1.79 5.57 7.26
N GLY A 100 1.43 6.13 8.42
CA GLY A 100 2.32 6.29 9.56
C GLY A 100 2.82 4.95 10.09
N TRP A 101 1.92 3.97 10.25
CA TRP A 101 2.24 2.67 10.82
C TRP A 101 3.17 1.86 9.91
N LYS A 102 2.92 1.91 8.60
CA LYS A 102 3.75 1.24 7.61
C LYS A 102 5.14 1.88 7.49
N THR A 103 5.24 3.19 7.64
CA THR A 103 6.54 3.88 7.71
C THR A 103 7.31 3.50 8.97
N LEU A 104 6.64 3.50 10.12
CA LEU A 104 7.27 3.21 11.40
C LEU A 104 7.70 1.74 11.52
N THR A 105 6.93 0.82 10.95
CA THR A 105 7.28 -0.61 10.87
C THR A 105 8.45 -0.86 9.92
N ARG A 106 8.69 0.01 8.94
CA ARG A 106 9.89 -0.07 8.09
C ARG A 106 11.14 0.41 8.83
N ILE A 107 11.01 1.43 9.70
CA ILE A 107 12.12 2.03 10.44
C ILE A 107 12.48 1.22 11.69
N THR A 108 11.48 0.61 12.35
CA THR A 108 11.69 -0.10 13.61
C THR A 108 11.93 -1.59 13.35
N PRO A 109 13.17 -2.11 13.44
CA PRO A 109 13.45 -3.52 13.25
C PRO A 109 12.85 -4.37 14.40
N ALA A 110 12.57 -5.65 14.12
CA ALA A 110 11.95 -6.62 15.03
C ALA A 110 12.90 -7.11 16.15
N VAL A 111 13.72 -6.22 16.71
CA VAL A 111 14.81 -6.55 17.65
C VAL A 111 14.32 -6.70 19.09
N PHE A 112 13.07 -6.32 19.37
CA PHE A 112 12.49 -6.30 20.72
C PHE A 112 11.73 -7.58 21.11
N LEU A 113 12.18 -8.76 20.65
CA LEU A 113 11.44 -10.01 20.86
C LEU A 113 11.43 -10.49 22.33
N PHE A 114 12.30 -9.95 23.20
CA PHE A 114 12.51 -10.38 24.59
C PHE A 114 11.98 -9.41 25.66
N MET A 115 10.91 -8.66 25.39
CA MET A 115 10.31 -7.76 26.41
C MET A 115 9.17 -8.42 27.21
N PRO A 116 8.98 -8.02 28.48
CA PRO A 116 7.80 -8.36 29.27
C PRO A 116 6.50 -7.89 28.61
N ILE A 117 5.35 -8.50 28.96
CA ILE A 117 4.02 -8.17 28.39
C ILE A 117 3.70 -6.67 28.51
N ILE A 118 4.09 -6.03 29.62
CA ILE A 118 3.89 -4.59 29.83
C ILE A 118 4.71 -3.74 28.84
N GLY A 119 5.92 -4.21 28.48
CA GLY A 119 6.79 -3.54 27.51
C GLY A 119 6.21 -3.59 26.10
N TRP A 120 5.55 -4.69 25.74
CA TRP A 120 4.81 -4.80 24.48
C TRP A 120 3.64 -3.82 24.41
N ALA A 121 2.84 -3.71 25.48
CA ALA A 121 1.74 -2.76 25.53
C ALA A 121 2.21 -1.31 25.36
N LEU A 122 3.23 -0.90 26.13
CA LEU A 122 3.81 0.43 26.05
C LEU A 122 4.46 0.70 24.68
N TYR A 123 5.17 -0.28 24.12
CA TYR A 123 5.73 -0.20 22.78
C TYR A 123 4.65 0.06 21.72
N PHE A 124 3.55 -0.70 21.73
CA PHE A 124 2.47 -0.52 20.76
C PHE A 124 1.75 0.82 20.92
N ILE A 125 1.56 1.31 22.16
CA ILE A 125 0.97 2.62 22.42
C ILE A 125 1.86 3.74 21.87
N ILE A 126 3.15 3.74 22.21
CA ILE A 126 4.10 4.73 21.71
C ILE A 126 4.18 4.67 20.18
N LYS A 127 4.26 3.46 19.62
CA LYS A 127 4.27 3.24 18.18
C LYS A 127 3.00 3.78 17.51
N PHE A 128 1.85 3.62 18.16
CA PHE A 128 0.58 4.15 17.66
C PHE A 128 0.53 5.68 17.69
N CYS A 129 0.97 6.32 18.78
CA CYS A 129 1.08 7.78 18.87
C CYS A 129 2.02 8.34 17.79
N LEU A 130 3.22 7.77 17.65
CA LEU A 130 4.18 8.16 16.62
C LEU A 130 3.62 7.94 15.21
N SER A 131 2.86 6.87 15.02
CA SER A 131 2.18 6.59 13.76
C SER A 131 1.19 7.68 13.38
N ILE A 132 0.43 8.23 14.33
CA ILE A 132 -0.48 9.35 14.05
C ILE A 132 0.34 10.59 13.62
N CYS A 133 1.36 10.96 14.40
CA CYS A 133 2.18 12.13 14.11
C CYS A 133 2.88 12.05 12.74
N LEU A 134 3.57 10.94 12.46
CA LEU A 134 4.24 10.71 11.18
C LEU A 134 3.23 10.53 10.04
N GLY A 135 2.06 9.97 10.36
CA GLY A 135 0.95 9.75 9.44
C GLY A 135 0.48 11.02 8.75
N LEU A 136 0.36 12.12 9.49
CA LEU A 136 -0.07 13.41 8.97
C LEU A 136 0.85 13.95 7.87
N ILE A 137 2.15 13.70 7.96
CA ILE A 137 3.14 14.15 6.97
C ILE A 137 3.28 13.12 5.85
N MET A 138 3.25 11.83 6.19
CA MET A 138 3.47 10.75 5.23
C MET A 138 2.28 10.47 4.33
N LEU A 139 1.06 10.84 4.74
CA LEU A 139 -0.15 10.65 3.94
C LEU A 139 -0.05 11.29 2.55
N PRO A 140 0.19 12.61 2.38
CA PRO A 140 0.27 13.23 1.06
C PRO A 140 1.41 12.64 0.21
N ILE A 141 2.59 12.44 0.80
CA ILE A 141 3.77 11.88 0.11
C ILE A 141 3.47 10.49 -0.45
N ARG A 142 2.84 9.65 0.36
CA ARG A 142 2.54 8.26 0.01
C ARG A 142 1.39 8.16 -1.00
N THR A 143 0.38 9.02 -0.87
CA THR A 143 -0.71 9.12 -1.86
C THR A 143 -0.17 9.50 -3.23
N VAL A 144 0.67 10.54 -3.33
CA VAL A 144 1.26 10.96 -4.60
C VAL A 144 2.12 9.85 -5.21
N ARG A 145 2.95 9.17 -4.40
CA ARG A 145 3.77 8.04 -4.86
C ARG A 145 2.90 6.90 -5.40
N ASN A 146 1.82 6.55 -4.70
CA ASN A 146 0.90 5.49 -5.10
C ASN A 146 0.19 5.84 -6.41
N ILE A 147 -0.26 7.09 -6.57
CA ILE A 147 -0.89 7.57 -7.81
C ILE A 147 0.10 7.52 -8.98
N HIS A 148 1.31 8.05 -8.80
CA HIS A 148 2.36 8.02 -9.83
C HIS A 148 2.72 6.59 -10.23
N ARG A 149 2.77 5.66 -9.26
CA ARG A 149 3.05 4.26 -9.55
C ARG A 149 1.91 3.60 -10.33
N LEU A 150 0.65 3.89 -9.97
CA LEU A 150 -0.51 3.39 -10.70
C LEU A 150 -0.55 3.88 -12.15
N THR A 151 -0.26 5.16 -12.40
CA THR A 151 -0.23 5.70 -13.77
C THR A 151 0.90 5.09 -14.60
N THR A 152 2.05 4.81 -13.99
CA THR A 152 3.15 4.08 -14.64
C THR A 152 2.73 2.66 -15.02
N LEU A 153 2.06 1.92 -14.11
CA LEU A 153 1.57 0.57 -14.38
C LEU A 153 0.47 0.54 -15.46
N GLN A 154 -0.35 1.59 -15.56
CA GLN A 154 -1.34 1.72 -16.64
C GLN A 154 -0.68 1.89 -18.01
N LYS A 155 0.39 2.70 -18.11
CA LYS A 155 1.15 2.88 -19.36
C LYS A 155 1.87 1.62 -19.83
N ILE A 156 2.24 0.70 -18.93
CA ILE A 156 2.86 -0.59 -19.30
C ILE A 156 1.82 -1.58 -19.86
N LYS A 157 0.53 -1.39 -19.51
CA LYS A 157 -0.56 -2.27 -19.93
C LYS A 157 -1.27 -1.79 -21.20
N ALA A 158 -1.24 -0.48 -21.48
CA ALA A 158 -1.76 0.14 -22.70
C ALA A 158 -0.79 -0.07 -23.87
#